data_AF-A0A4S2AAQ6-F1
#
_entry.id   AF-A0A4S2AAQ6-F1
#
_cell.length_a   1.000
_cell.length_b   1.000
_cell.length_c   1.000
_cell.angle_alpha   90.00
_cell.angle_beta   90.00
_cell.angle_gamma   90.00
#
_symmetry.space_group_name_H-M   'P 1'
#
loop_
_entity.id
_entity.type
_entity.pdbx_description
1 polymer ?
#
loop_
_entity_poly.entity_id
_entity_poly.type
_entity_poly.pdbx_seq_one_letter_code
_entity_poly.pdbx_strand_id
1 'polypeptide(L)' 'MSIMMERRARKMDKKRFEAGVMLARMYGVAETLEPFDCLESKNFITKMEEWTEEFLGLENADIVTFFESKIGK' A
#
# COMPACT_ATOMS: atom_id res chain seq x y z
N MET A 1 -14.89 24.03 -9.99
CA MET A 1 -14.25 22.82 -9.44
C MET A 1 -14.36 21.74 -10.52
N SER A 2 -13.27 21.11 -10.95
CA SER A 2 -13.27 20.22 -12.11
C SER A 2 -13.94 18.87 -11.81
N ILE A 3 -14.77 18.37 -12.73
CA ILE A 3 -15.42 17.05 -12.73
C ILE A 3 -14.38 15.92 -12.53
N MET A 4 -13.12 16.18 -12.87
CA MET A 4 -11.98 15.29 -12.66
C MET A 4 -11.68 15.03 -11.17
N MET A 5 -11.89 16.03 -10.31
CA MET A 5 -11.70 15.91 -8.86
C MET A 5 -12.89 15.21 -8.19
N GLU A 6 -14.12 15.47 -8.65
CA GLU A 6 -15.32 14.71 -8.22
C GLU A 6 -15.24 13.23 -8.59
N ARG A 7 -14.63 12.89 -9.74
CA ARG A 7 -14.37 11.49 -10.13
C ARG A 7 -13.32 10.80 -9.27
N ARG A 8 -12.35 11.54 -8.70
CA ARG A 8 -11.33 11.02 -7.77
C ARG A 8 -11.91 10.72 -6.38
N ALA A 9 -13.04 11.36 -6.06
CA ALA A 9 -13.83 11.12 -4.85
C ALA A 9 -15.01 10.14 -5.06
N ARG A 10 -15.07 9.42 -6.20
CA ARG A 10 -15.93 8.23 -6.30
C ARG A 10 -15.36 7.19 -5.37
N LYS A 11 -15.89 7.12 -4.14
CA LYS A 11 -15.70 6.07 -3.11
C LYS A 11 -14.47 5.21 -3.44
N MET A 12 -13.30 5.61 -2.94
CA MET A 12 -12.15 4.72 -2.93
C MET A 12 -12.64 3.35 -2.46
N ASP A 13 -12.44 2.34 -3.29
CA ASP A 13 -12.96 1.01 -3.04
C ASP A 13 -12.52 0.58 -1.63
N LYS A 14 -13.46 0.13 -0.80
CA LYS A 14 -13.21 -0.12 0.62
C LYS A 14 -12.07 -1.13 0.78
N LYS A 15 -12.02 -2.14 -0.07
CA LYS A 15 -10.96 -3.18 -0.08
C LYS A 15 -9.60 -2.55 -0.40
N ARG A 16 -9.55 -1.63 -1.38
CA ARG A 16 -8.33 -0.88 -1.71
C ARG A 16 -7.83 -0.02 -0.55
N PHE A 17 -8.73 0.72 0.10
CA PHE A 17 -8.35 1.52 1.26
C PHE A 17 -7.82 0.65 2.41
N GLU A 18 -8.52 -0.44 2.72
CA GLU A 18 -8.14 -1.37 3.79
C GLU A 18 -6.78 -2.03 3.52
N ALA A 19 -6.56 -2.50 2.29
CA ALA A 19 -5.27 -3.08 1.89
C ALA A 19 -4.13 -2.07 1.99
N GLY A 20 -4.30 -0.85 1.46
CA GLY A 20 -3.29 0.18 1.52
C GLY A 20 -2.94 0.62 2.95
N VAL A 21 -3.94 0.76 3.83
CA VAL A 21 -3.71 1.07 5.25
C VAL A 21 -2.95 -0.05 5.94
N MET A 22 -3.26 -1.31 5.64
CA MET A 22 -2.58 -2.45 6.26
C MET A 22 -1.12 -2.52 5.83
N LEU A 23 -0.83 -2.39 4.53
CA LEU A 23 0.54 -2.36 4.01
C LEU A 23 1.37 -1.21 4.58
N ALA A 24 0.79 0.00 4.66
CA ALA A 24 1.46 1.16 5.23
C ALA A 24 1.84 0.94 6.71
N ARG A 25 0.98 0.30 7.50
CA ARG A 25 1.27 -0.03 8.90
C ARG A 25 2.38 -1.06 9.02
N MET A 26 2.33 -2.12 8.21
CA MET A 26 3.37 -3.15 8.21
C MET A 26 4.73 -2.59 7.80
N TYR A 27 4.75 -1.67 6.82
CA TYR A 27 5.95 -0.94 6.43
C TYR A 27 6.58 -0.20 7.63
N GLY A 28 5.79 0.62 8.33
CA GLY A 28 6.32 1.40 9.47
C GLY A 28 6.83 0.53 10.62
N VAL A 29 6.21 -0.64 10.84
CA VAL A 29 6.72 -1.64 11.79
C VAL A 29 8.05 -2.22 11.31
N ALA A 30 8.15 -2.62 10.04
CA ALA A 30 9.39 -3.16 9.48
C ALA A 30 10.55 -2.15 9.55
N GLU A 31 10.30 -0.89 9.23
CA GLU A 31 11.27 0.21 9.34
C GLU A 31 11.78 0.41 10.78
N THR A 32 10.96 0.13 11.78
CA THR A 32 11.35 0.26 13.19
C THR A 32 12.16 -0.94 13.67
N LEU A 33 11.83 -2.15 13.19
CA LEU A 33 12.42 -3.40 13.67
C LEU A 33 13.75 -3.74 12.99
N GLU A 34 13.96 -3.31 11.75
CA GLU A 34 15.16 -3.59 10.97
C GLU A 34 15.61 -2.33 10.21
N PRO A 35 16.91 -2.19 9.84
CA PRO A 35 17.38 -1.12 8.98
C PRO A 35 16.81 -1.31 7.57
N PHE A 36 15.59 -0.86 7.38
CA PHE A 36 14.89 -0.81 6.11
C PHE A 36 14.94 0.62 5.57
N ASP A 37 14.96 0.78 4.25
CA ASP A 37 15.09 2.11 3.65
C ASP A 37 13.93 3.01 4.09
N CYS A 38 14.25 4.09 4.79
CA CYS A 38 13.29 5.16 5.05
C CYS A 38 12.99 5.87 3.72
N LEU A 39 11.73 5.86 3.30
CA LEU A 39 11.32 6.50 2.06
C LEU A 39 10.80 7.91 2.31
N GLU A 40 11.20 8.85 1.46
CA GLU A 40 10.56 10.16 1.40
C GLU A 40 9.06 10.01 1.13
N SER A 41 8.24 10.90 1.71
CA SER A 41 6.78 10.74 1.72
C SER A 41 6.14 10.56 0.34
N LYS A 42 6.68 11.20 -0.71
CA LYS A 42 6.18 11.02 -2.09
C LYS A 42 6.44 9.60 -2.60
N ASN A 43 7.63 9.07 -2.37
CA ASN A 43 8.02 7.73 -2.79
C ASN A 43 7.26 6.67 -1.99
N PHE A 44 7.02 6.93 -0.70
CA PHE A 44 6.19 6.08 0.14
C PHE A 44 4.76 5.96 -0.39
N ILE A 45 4.10 7.09 -0.70
CA ILE A 45 2.72 7.08 -1.20
C ILE A 45 2.63 6.29 -2.50
N THR A 46 3.52 6.55 -3.46
CA THR A 46 3.55 5.82 -4.74
C THR A 46 3.76 4.33 -4.52
N LYS A 47 4.70 3.94 -3.66
CA LYS A 47 4.95 2.52 -3.33
C LYS A 47 3.74 1.84 -2.71
N MET A 48 3.05 2.51 -1.79
CA MET A 48 1.82 1.98 -1.19
C MET A 48 0.69 1.84 -2.21
N GLU A 49 0.53 2.79 -3.13
CA GLU A 49 -0.44 2.69 -4.22
C GLU A 49 -0.14 1.49 -5.12
N GLU A 50 1.12 1.31 -5.53
CA GLU A 50 1.56 0.19 -6.37
C GLU A 50 1.36 -1.17 -5.69
N TRP A 51 1.81 -1.30 -4.43
CA TRP A 51 1.67 -2.55 -3.67
C TRP A 51 0.22 -2.90 -3.40
N THR A 52 -0.63 -1.89 -3.17
CA THR A 52 -2.06 -2.10 -2.99
C THR A 52 -2.68 -2.67 -4.26
N GLU A 53 -2.37 -2.11 -5.43
CA GLU A 53 -2.89 -2.62 -6.70
C GLU A 53 -2.41 -4.02 -7.02
N GLU A 54 -1.13 -4.28 -6.76
CA GLU A 54 -0.56 -5.59 -6.97
C GLU A 54 -1.23 -6.63 -6.07
N PHE A 55 -1.34 -6.36 -4.77
CA PHE A 55 -1.99 -7.26 -3.82
C PHE A 55 -3.46 -7.55 -4.20
N LEU A 56 -4.20 -6.53 -4.63
CA LEU A 56 -5.60 -6.71 -5.03
C LEU A 56 -5.77 -7.49 -6.34
N GLY A 57 -4.74 -7.49 -7.19
CA GLY A 57 -4.69 -8.27 -8.43
C GLY A 57 -4.36 -9.76 -8.21
N LEU A 58 -3.91 -10.14 -7.01
CA LEU A 58 -3.65 -11.54 -6.67
C LEU A 58 -4.93 -12.23 -6.17
N GLU A 59 -5.21 -13.42 -6.68
CA GLU A 59 -6.31 -14.25 -6.19
C GLU A 59 -5.91 -14.97 -4.90
N ASN A 60 -6.73 -14.82 -3.84
CA ASN A 60 -6.56 -15.48 -2.53
C ASN A 60 -5.18 -15.27 -1.87
N ALA A 61 -4.52 -14.14 -2.13
CA ALA A 61 -3.24 -13.84 -1.51
C ALA A 61 -3.39 -13.49 -0.01
N ASP A 62 -2.46 -14.01 0.78
CA ASP A 62 -2.24 -13.58 2.16
C ASP A 62 -1.37 -12.32 2.19
N ILE A 63 -1.82 -11.30 2.91
CA ILE A 63 -1.18 -9.98 2.91
C ILE A 63 0.18 -9.99 3.63
N VAL A 64 0.37 -10.88 4.61
CA VAL A 64 1.63 -11.03 5.33
C VAL A 64 2.68 -11.61 4.39
N THR A 65 2.35 -12.72 3.74
CA THR A 65 3.20 -13.38 2.74
C THR A 65 3.55 -12.44 1.59
N PHE A 66 2.57 -11.66 1.10
CA PHE A 66 2.81 -10.63 0.09
C PHE A 66 3.82 -9.59 0.58
N PHE A 67 3.63 -9.04 1.78
CA PHE A 67 4.54 -8.04 2.33
C PHE A 67 5.95 -8.57 2.55
N GLU A 68 6.11 -9.78 3.09
CA GLU A 68 7.41 -10.44 3.28
C GLU A 68 8.17 -10.58 1.96
N SER A 69 7.47 -10.96 0.89
CA SER A 69 8.04 -11.05 -0.46
C SER A 69 8.56 -9.70 -0.99
N LYS A 70 8.01 -8.58 -0.51
CA LYS A 70 8.41 -7.24 -0.92
C LYS A 70 9.63 -6.71 -0.19
N ILE A 71 9.82 -7.11 1.05
CA ILE A 71 10.93 -6.65 1.89
C ILE A 71 12.10 -7.65 1.88
N GLY A 72 12.01 -8.72 1.09
CA GLY A 72 13.09 -9.68 0.88
C GLY A 72 13.29 -10.65 2.04
N LYS A 73 12.20 -11.04 2.71
CA LYS A 73 12.21 -12.06 3.78
C LYS A 73 11.74 -13.42 3.27
#